data_AF-A0A7K2L3X6-F1
#
_entry.id   AF-A0A7K2L3X6-F1
#
_cell.length_a   1.000
_cell.length_b   1.000
_cell.length_c   1.000
_cell.angle_alpha   90.00
_cell.angle_beta   90.00
_cell.angle_gamma   90.00
#
_symmetry.space_group_name_H-M   'P 1'
#
loop_
_entity.id
_entity.type
_entity.pdbx_description
1 polymer ?
#
loop_
_entity_poly.entity_id
_entity_poly.type
_entity_poly.pdbx_seq_one_letter_code
_entity_poly.pdbx_strand_id
1 'polypeptide(L)'
;LAHVLPDGTSLPALLGVAAVAAVLANLINNIPATLALVPLAAASGPGAVLAVLLGVNIGPNLTYAGSLATLLWRRIAHDHDHPVGLGEFSRLGLLTVPAALAASTVALWASLRLFGT
;
A
#
# COMPACT_ATOMS: atom_id res chain seq x y z
N LEU A 1 8.21 -11.10 -14.59
CA LEU A 1 7.42 -10.21 -13.72
C LEU A 1 5.91 -10.31 -13.95
N ALA A 2 5.44 -10.56 -15.19
CA ALA A 2 4.02 -10.73 -15.51
C ALA A 2 3.30 -11.94 -14.85
N HIS A 3 4.02 -12.93 -14.31
CA HIS A 3 3.44 -14.07 -13.57
C HIS A 3 3.23 -13.83 -12.07
N VAL A 4 3.57 -12.65 -11.54
CA VAL A 4 3.47 -12.35 -10.10
C VAL A 4 2.14 -11.67 -9.75
N LEU A 5 1.42 -11.12 -10.73
CA LEU A 5 0.12 -10.49 -10.52
C LEU A 5 -0.98 -11.52 -10.82
N PRO A 6 -1.80 -11.91 -9.83
CA PRO A 6 -2.95 -12.77 -10.08
C PRO A 6 -3.93 -12.04 -11.01
N ASP A 7 -4.33 -12.70 -12.10
CA ASP A 7 -5.30 -12.15 -13.04
C ASP A 7 -6.73 -12.19 -12.48
N GLY A 8 -7.48 -11.11 -12.69
CA GLY A 8 -8.90 -11.00 -12.38
C GLY A 8 -9.26 -10.11 -11.17
N THR A 9 -10.56 -9.83 -11.03
CA THR A 9 -11.12 -8.97 -9.97
C THR A 9 -11.56 -9.74 -8.73
N SER A 10 -11.06 -10.97 -8.56
CA SER A 10 -11.36 -11.78 -7.37
C SER A 10 -10.72 -11.15 -6.12
N LEU A 11 -11.36 -11.32 -4.96
CA LEU A 11 -10.83 -10.78 -3.70
C LEU A 11 -9.39 -11.25 -3.41
N PRO A 12 -9.04 -12.55 -3.57
CA PRO A 12 -7.65 -13.00 -3.37
C PRO A 12 -6.67 -12.36 -4.36
N ALA A 13 -7.09 -12.13 -5.61
CA ALA A 13 -6.25 -11.48 -6.61
C ALA A 13 -5.94 -10.04 -6.21
N LEU A 14 -6.96 -9.26 -5.86
CA LEU A 14 -6.83 -7.87 -5.44
C LEU A 14 -5.99 -7.75 -4.14
N LEU A 15 -6.16 -8.67 -3.19
CA LEU A 15 -5.34 -8.74 -1.98
C LEU A 15 -3.88 -9.03 -2.31
N GLY A 16 -3.61 -9.97 -3.22
CA GLY A 16 -2.26 -10.28 -3.68
C GLY A 16 -1.58 -9.08 -4.32
N VAL A 17 -2.26 -8.39 -5.24
CA VAL A 17 -1.74 -7.19 -5.90
C VAL A 17 -1.44 -6.08 -4.88
N ALA A 18 -2.40 -5.80 -3.98
CA ALA A 18 -2.24 -4.78 -2.96
C ALA A 18 -1.09 -5.10 -1.98
N ALA A 19 -0.92 -6.37 -1.60
CA ALA A 19 0.16 -6.82 -0.75
C ALA A 19 1.53 -6.69 -1.43
N VAL A 20 1.66 -7.11 -2.69
CA VAL A 20 2.90 -6.94 -3.47
C VAL A 20 3.26 -5.46 -3.58
N ALA A 21 2.29 -4.61 -3.87
CA ALA A 21 2.48 -3.17 -3.94
C ALA A 21 2.92 -2.56 -2.60
N ALA A 22 2.31 -2.98 -1.49
CA ALA A 22 2.68 -2.53 -0.15
C ALA A 22 4.10 -2.95 0.25
N VAL A 23 4.50 -4.19 -0.07
CA VAL A 23 5.86 -4.68 0.16
C VAL A 23 6.86 -3.88 -0.66
N LEU A 24 6.62 -3.73 -1.97
CA LEU A 24 7.52 -2.99 -2.84
C LEU A 24 7.66 -1.53 -2.40
N ALA A 25 6.57 -0.88 -2.00
CA ALA A 25 6.60 0.50 -1.51
C ALA A 25 7.40 0.67 -0.21
N ASN A 26 7.48 -0.35 0.66
CA ASN A 26 8.39 -0.33 1.81
C ASN A 26 9.87 -0.54 1.42
N LEU A 27 10.14 -1.24 0.31
CA LEU A 27 11.50 -1.49 -0.16
C LEU A 27 12.09 -0.30 -0.92
N ILE A 28 11.30 0.34 -1.78
CA ILE A 28 11.78 1.36 -2.73
C ILE A 28 11.00 2.67 -2.70
N ASN A 29 10.15 2.89 -1.68
CA ASN A 29 9.27 4.06 -1.53
C ASN A 29 8.02 4.01 -2.44
N ASN A 30 7.00 4.81 -2.13
CA ASN A 30 5.70 4.77 -2.82
C ASN A 30 5.76 5.30 -4.25
N ILE A 31 6.50 6.38 -4.52
CA ILE A 31 6.58 6.97 -5.87
C ILE A 31 7.24 6.00 -6.86
N PRO A 32 8.46 5.45 -6.62
CA PRO A 32 9.08 4.51 -7.54
C PRO A 32 8.27 3.21 -7.68
N ALA A 33 7.69 2.70 -6.60
CA ALA A 33 6.82 1.53 -6.65
C ALA A 33 5.56 1.78 -7.52
N THR A 34 4.96 2.97 -7.41
CA THR A 34 3.81 3.37 -8.24
C THR A 34 4.19 3.40 -9.72
N LEU A 35 5.30 4.05 -10.06
CA LEU A 35 5.79 4.15 -11.44
C LEU A 35 6.12 2.77 -12.04
N ALA A 36 6.61 1.83 -11.22
CA ALA A 36 6.92 0.48 -11.65
C ALA A 36 5.67 -0.41 -11.81
N LEU A 37 4.72 -0.35 -10.87
CA LEU A 37 3.61 -1.31 -10.78
C LEU A 37 2.36 -0.89 -11.55
N VAL A 38 2.05 0.41 -11.63
CA VAL A 38 0.82 0.87 -12.31
C VAL A 38 0.78 0.47 -13.78
N PRO A 39 1.86 0.63 -14.59
CA PRO A 39 1.85 0.19 -15.99
C PRO A 39 1.65 -1.32 -16.15
N LEU A 40 2.19 -2.11 -15.22
CA LEU A 40 2.02 -3.57 -15.21
C LEU A 40 0.58 -3.95 -14.86
N ALA A 41 0.00 -3.31 -13.84
CA ALA A 41 -1.35 -3.57 -13.40
C ALA A 41 -2.42 -3.07 -14.40
N ALA A 42 -2.11 -2.05 -15.20
CA ALA A 42 -3.00 -1.54 -16.24
C ALA A 42 -3.37 -2.63 -17.26
N ALA A 43 -2.46 -3.57 -17.56
CA ALA A 43 -2.73 -4.70 -18.44
C ALA A 43 -3.79 -5.68 -17.88
N SER A 44 -3.94 -5.73 -16.55
CA SER A 44 -4.92 -6.56 -15.83
C SER A 44 -6.22 -5.80 -15.51
N GLY A 45 -6.33 -4.52 -15.90
CA GLY A 45 -7.53 -3.69 -15.82
C GLY A 45 -7.61 -2.76 -14.60
N PRO A 46 -8.66 -1.91 -14.53
CA PRO A 46 -8.77 -0.84 -13.54
C PRO A 46 -8.75 -1.32 -12.08
N GLY A 47 -9.35 -2.49 -11.80
CA GLY A 47 -9.36 -3.06 -10.45
C GLY A 47 -7.95 -3.37 -9.93
N ALA A 48 -7.07 -3.90 -10.80
CA ALA A 48 -5.67 -4.17 -10.43
C ALA A 48 -4.90 -2.87 -10.19
N VAL A 49 -5.11 -1.83 -11.02
CA VAL A 49 -4.51 -0.50 -10.81
C VAL A 49 -4.93 0.08 -9.47
N LEU A 50 -6.21 0.04 -9.14
CA LEU A 50 -6.73 0.53 -7.85
C LEU A 50 -6.15 -0.27 -6.68
N ALA A 51 -6.00 -1.59 -6.80
CA ALA A 51 -5.36 -2.43 -5.79
C ALA A 51 -3.88 -2.05 -5.58
N VAL A 52 -3.13 -1.78 -6.66
CA VAL A 52 -1.76 -1.24 -6.57
C VAL A 52 -1.76 0.09 -5.82
N LEU A 53 -2.65 1.02 -6.19
CA LEU A 53 -2.74 2.34 -5.56
C LEU A 53 -3.05 2.25 -4.06
N LEU A 54 -3.90 1.31 -3.63
CA LEU A 54 -4.11 1.04 -2.21
C LEU A 54 -2.82 0.56 -1.55
N GLY A 55 -2.15 -0.44 -2.13
CA GLY A 55 -0.91 -1.00 -1.58
C GLY A 55 0.21 0.02 -1.44
N VAL A 56 0.51 0.79 -2.49
CA VAL A 56 1.62 1.75 -2.47
C VAL A 56 1.38 2.96 -1.55
N ASN A 57 0.13 3.28 -1.22
CA ASN A 57 -0.18 4.41 -0.31
C ASN A 57 -0.38 3.97 1.15
N ILE A 58 -0.93 2.78 1.38
CA ILE A 58 -1.16 2.26 2.75
C ILE A 58 0.10 1.56 3.26
N GLY A 59 0.77 0.77 2.41
CA GLY A 59 1.92 -0.04 2.76
C GLY A 59 3.06 0.69 3.46
N PRO A 60 3.53 1.84 2.95
CA PRO A 60 4.60 2.64 3.57
C PRO A 60 4.41 3.00 5.04
N ASN A 61 3.17 2.99 5.55
CA ASN A 61 2.90 3.28 6.96
C ASN A 61 3.28 2.12 7.89
N LEU A 62 3.70 0.97 7.33
CA LEU A 62 4.14 -0.20 8.09
C LEU A 62 5.47 0.04 8.78
N THR A 63 6.35 0.79 8.13
CA THR A 63 7.69 1.06 8.62
C THR A 63 7.99 2.53 8.60
N TYR A 64 8.83 2.95 9.53
CA TYR A 64 9.19 4.35 9.71
C TYR A 64 9.91 4.94 8.49
N ALA A 65 10.67 4.10 7.77
CA ALA A 65 11.40 4.46 6.55
C ALA A 65 10.54 4.38 5.27
N GLY A 66 9.29 3.90 5.37
CA GLY A 66 8.48 3.57 4.20
C GLY A 66 8.17 4.77 3.30
N SER A 67 8.19 6.00 3.83
CA SER A 67 8.02 7.20 3.00
C SER A 67 8.89 8.38 3.44
N LEU A 68 9.10 9.33 2.52
CA LEU A 68 9.76 10.60 2.87
C LEU A 68 8.91 11.43 3.83
N ALA A 69 7.57 11.33 3.73
CA ALA A 69 6.66 12.08 4.58
C ALA A 69 6.81 11.68 6.06
N THR A 70 6.96 10.40 6.37
CA THR A 70 7.18 9.92 7.76
C THR A 70 8.53 10.40 8.30
N LEU A 71 9.56 10.45 7.45
CA LEU A 71 10.87 11.00 7.82
C LEU A 71 10.84 12.51 8.06
N LEU A 72 10.11 13.26 7.23
CA LEU A 72 9.91 14.70 7.43
C LEU A 72 9.15 14.99 8.72
N TRP A 73 8.07 14.23 8.99
CA TRP A 73 7.30 14.37 10.22
C TRP A 73 8.16 14.09 11.45
N ARG A 74 9.02 13.07 11.41
CA ARG A 74 9.97 12.78 12.49
C ARG A 74 10.90 13.94 12.75
N ARG A 75 11.47 14.52 11.69
CA ARG A 75 12.36 15.67 11.83
C ARG A 75 11.64 16.81 12.53
N ILE A 76 10.43 17.13 12.09
CA ILE A 76 9.61 18.19 12.69
C ILE A 76 9.28 17.87 14.16
N ALA A 77 8.87 16.65 14.48
CA ALA A 77 8.52 16.26 15.84
C ALA A 77 9.75 16.28 16.78
N HIS A 78 10.90 15.84 16.27
CA HIS A 78 12.17 15.94 16.96
C HIS A 78 12.58 17.41 17.20
N ASP A 79 12.39 18.28 16.22
CA ASP A 79 12.67 19.72 16.33
C ASP A 79 11.75 20.43 17.36
N HIS A 80 10.64 19.81 17.76
CA HIS A 80 9.70 20.29 18.79
C HIS A 80 9.74 19.49 20.11
N ASP A 81 10.84 18.77 20.39
CA ASP A 81 11.02 17.96 21.62
C ASP A 81 9.93 16.88 21.84
N HIS A 82 9.32 16.39 20.76
CA HIS A 82 8.37 15.28 20.77
C HIS A 82 8.95 14.04 20.03
N PRO A 83 9.95 13.34 20.60
CA PRO A 83 10.56 12.20 19.95
C PRO A 83 9.57 11.03 19.84
N VAL A 84 9.21 10.66 18.61
CA VAL A 84 8.35 9.50 18.34
C VAL A 84 9.19 8.21 18.40
N GLY A 85 8.78 7.25 19.24
CA GLY A 85 9.43 5.96 19.35
C GLY A 85 9.27 5.11 18.08
N LEU A 86 10.39 4.73 17.45
CA LEU A 86 10.39 3.91 16.22
C LEU A 86 9.65 2.57 16.41
N GLY A 87 9.78 1.96 17.59
CA GLY A 87 9.12 0.70 17.92
C GLY A 87 7.61 0.83 18.10
N GLU A 88 7.15 1.92 18.71
CA GLU A 88 5.72 2.21 18.88
C GLU A 88 5.06 2.46 17.52
N PHE A 89 5.67 3.30 16.68
CA PHE A 89 5.19 3.55 15.33
C PHE A 89 5.11 2.25 14.51
N SER A 90 6.17 1.44 14.52
CA SER A 90 6.19 0.20 13.73
C SER A 90 5.18 -0.83 14.25
N ARG A 91 4.93 -0.87 15.57
CA ARG A 91 3.90 -1.73 16.16
C ARG A 91 2.49 -1.28 15.78
N LEU A 92 2.23 0.03 15.80
CA LEU A 92 0.95 0.58 15.32
C LEU A 92 0.79 0.35 13.81
N GLY A 93 1.85 0.52 13.03
CA GLY A 93 1.87 0.21 11.59
C GLY A 93 1.56 -1.27 11.33
N LEU A 94 2.16 -2.20 12.08
CA LEU A 94 1.91 -3.64 11.94
C LEU A 94 0.46 -4.05 12.24
N LEU A 95 -0.26 -3.27 13.05
CA LEU A 95 -1.68 -3.50 13.33
C LEU A 95 -2.59 -2.80 12.32
N THR A 96 -2.31 -1.54 12.04
CA THR A 96 -3.19 -0.68 11.23
C THR A 96 -3.05 -0.94 9.74
N VAL A 97 -1.85 -1.22 9.22
CA VAL A 97 -1.62 -1.42 7.79
C VAL A 97 -2.29 -2.69 7.27
N PRO A 98 -2.13 -3.88 7.89
CA PRO A 98 -2.83 -5.07 7.41
C PRO A 98 -4.35 -4.92 7.50
N ALA A 99 -4.85 -4.31 8.57
CA ALA A 99 -6.28 -4.08 8.76
C ALA A 99 -6.85 -3.09 7.73
N ALA A 100 -6.19 -1.96 7.51
CA ALA A 100 -6.59 -0.95 6.53
C ALA A 100 -6.50 -1.50 5.10
N LEU A 101 -5.41 -2.20 4.77
CA LEU A 101 -5.22 -2.79 3.45
C LEU A 101 -6.31 -3.84 3.17
N ALA A 102 -6.58 -4.75 4.11
CA ALA A 102 -7.64 -5.73 3.97
C ALA A 102 -9.03 -5.06 3.83
N ALA A 103 -9.36 -4.09 4.68
CA ALA A 103 -10.63 -3.39 4.63
C ALA A 103 -10.83 -2.62 3.32
N SER A 104 -9.81 -1.88 2.87
CA SER A 104 -9.85 -1.14 1.61
C SER A 104 -9.92 -2.07 0.40
N THR A 105 -9.22 -3.20 0.40
CA THR A 105 -9.31 -4.18 -0.69
C THR A 105 -10.68 -4.88 -0.73
N VAL A 106 -11.28 -5.19 0.42
CA VAL A 106 -12.66 -5.70 0.49
C VAL A 106 -13.65 -4.66 -0.02
N ALA A 107 -13.49 -3.39 0.37
CA ALA A 107 -14.33 -2.30 -0.13
C ALA A 107 -14.18 -2.11 -1.65
N LEU A 108 -12.96 -2.20 -2.19
CA LEU A 108 -12.71 -2.18 -3.62
C LEU A 108 -13.40 -3.35 -4.32
N TRP A 109 -13.23 -4.57 -3.82
CA TRP A 109 -13.88 -5.76 -4.37
C TRP A 109 -15.41 -5.62 -4.38
N ALA A 110 -16.00 -5.16 -3.28
CA ALA A 110 -17.44 -4.92 -3.19
C ALA A 110 -17.89 -3.84 -4.19
N SER A 111 -17.13 -2.75 -4.32
CA SER A 111 -17.40 -1.69 -5.30
C SER A 111 -17.42 -2.22 -6.73
N LEU A 112 -16.41 -3.02 -7.11
CA LEU A 112 -16.33 -3.64 -8.45
C LEU A 112 -17.49 -4.60 -8.72
N ARG A 113 -18.05 -5.24 -7.67
CA ARG A 113 -19.23 -6.11 -7.78
C ARG A 113 -20.53 -5.33 -7.93
N LEU A 114 -20.65 -4.19 -7.24
CA LEU A 114 -21.89 -3.42 -7.17
C LEU A 114 -22.04 -2.45 -8.33
N PHE A 115 -20.95 -1.81 -8.75
CA PHE A 115 -20.95 -0.76 -9.77
C PHE A 115 -20.36 -1.21 -11.11
N GLY A 116 -19.68 -2.36 -11.14
CA GLY A 116 -18.99 -2.85 -12.33
C GLY A 116 -17.73 -2.06 -12.69
N THR A 117 -17.08 -2.48 -13.78
CA THR A 117 -16.03 -1.76 -14.52
C THR A 117 -16.40 -1.72 -15.98
#